data_AF-A0A9D7BR26-F1
#
_entry.id   AF-A0A9D7BR26-F1
#
_cell.length_a   1.000
_cell.length_b   1.000
_cell.length_c   1.000
_cell.angle_alpha   90.00
_cell.angle_beta   90.00
_cell.angle_gamma   90.00
#
_symmetry.space_group_name_H-M   'P 1'
#
loop_
_entity.id
_entity.type
_entity.pdbx_description
1 polymer ?
#
loop_
_entity_poly.entity_id
_entity_poly.type
_entity_poly.pdbx_seq_one_letter_code
_entity_poly.pdbx_strand_id
1 'polypeptide(L)'
;MFCYFTFEDKEIDPLHKTLYLPKEHNIISWNYDNQLEIAFKEYNNGSVTGTINDKLHINKPYSDIRSHVYKVNGFCSMYNSANDVELSFKTQLDLLIKGSDVPQSSIYFAWDTTKPNYFGGINKIMERTNILVVIGYSFPNFNRDIDCDILDKLTILTCKEIVIQVPTKYEFKKIKDRIKQLNTFYK
;
A
#
# COMPACT_ATOMS: atom_id res chain seq x y z
N MET A 1 -23.11 -1.52 -12.41
CA MET A 1 -22.63 -0.29 -13.07
C MET A 1 -21.12 -0.25 -12.89
N PHE A 2 -20.36 -0.62 -13.92
CA PHE A 2 -18.89 -0.62 -13.88
C PHE A 2 -18.43 0.76 -14.32
N CYS A 3 -17.80 1.53 -13.43
CA CYS A 3 -17.08 2.74 -13.83
C CYS A 3 -15.73 2.29 -14.40
N TYR A 4 -15.57 2.42 -15.71
CA TYR A 4 -14.26 2.41 -16.34
C TYR A 4 -13.61 3.76 -16.07
N PHE A 5 -12.49 3.77 -15.35
CA PHE A 5 -11.56 4.89 -15.42
C PHE A 5 -10.79 4.72 -16.73
N THR A 6 -11.23 5.40 -17.79
CA THR A 6 -10.38 5.63 -18.96
C THR A 6 -9.40 6.72 -18.56
N PHE A 7 -8.16 6.35 -18.28
CA PHE A 7 -7.07 7.32 -18.38
C PHE A 7 -7.03 7.71 -19.85
N GLU A 8 -7.41 8.95 -20.18
CA GLU A 8 -7.16 9.47 -21.53
C GLU A 8 -5.66 9.33 -21.77
N ASP A 9 -5.27 8.71 -22.89
CA ASP A 9 -3.89 8.53 -23.38
C ASP A 9 -3.20 9.88 -23.73
N LYS A 10 -3.33 10.87 -22.86
CA LYS A 10 -2.66 12.16 -22.98
C LYS A 10 -1.57 12.19 -21.93
N GLU A 11 -0.34 12.13 -22.43
CA GLU A 11 0.94 12.12 -21.71
C GLU A 11 1.58 10.74 -21.45
N ILE A 12 1.40 9.77 -22.35
CA ILE A 12 2.51 8.83 -22.58
C ILE A 12 3.50 9.54 -23.50
N ASP A 13 4.45 10.26 -22.90
CA ASP A 13 5.60 10.79 -23.65
C ASP A 13 6.32 9.61 -24.34
N PRO A 14 6.39 9.58 -25.69
CA PRO A 14 7.08 8.52 -26.42
C PRO A 14 8.60 8.47 -26.11
N LEU A 15 9.16 9.43 -25.37
CA LEU A 15 10.55 9.45 -24.90
C LEU A 15 10.77 9.04 -23.43
N HIS A 16 9.74 8.86 -22.59
CA HIS A 16 9.96 8.59 -21.16
C HIS A 16 10.08 7.10 -20.81
N LYS A 17 11.33 6.63 -20.87
CA LYS A 17 11.88 5.46 -20.15
C LYS A 17 11.60 5.56 -18.65
N THR A 18 10.83 4.61 -18.10
CA THR A 18 10.54 4.41 -16.65
C THR A 18 9.40 5.22 -16.09
N LEU A 19 8.33 4.53 -15.65
CA LEU A 19 7.20 5.11 -14.94
C LEU A 19 7.49 5.18 -13.44
N TYR A 20 7.14 6.29 -12.79
CA TYR A 20 7.13 6.46 -11.34
C TYR A 20 5.73 6.89 -10.88
N LEU A 21 5.33 6.47 -9.68
CA LEU A 21 4.16 7.04 -9.01
C LEU A 21 4.44 8.52 -8.71
N PRO A 22 3.51 9.46 -9.00
CA PRO A 22 3.71 10.87 -8.69
C PRO A 22 3.98 11.06 -7.20
N LYS A 23 4.94 11.90 -6.82
CA LYS A 23 5.45 12.02 -5.44
C LYS A 23 4.38 12.41 -4.41
N GLU A 24 3.32 13.06 -4.86
CA GLU A 24 2.18 13.51 -4.06
C GLU A 24 1.20 12.36 -3.74
N HIS A 25 1.28 11.26 -4.48
CA HIS A 25 0.40 10.11 -4.32
C HIS A 25 1.09 9.03 -3.51
N ASN A 26 0.58 8.78 -2.31
CA ASN A 26 1.07 7.73 -1.42
C ASN A 26 -0.03 6.69 -1.20
N ILE A 27 0.36 5.43 -1.03
CA ILE A 27 -0.57 4.30 -0.90
C ILE A 27 -0.32 3.60 0.43
N ILE A 28 -1.39 3.37 1.18
CA ILE A 28 -1.37 2.51 2.36
C ILE A 28 -2.32 1.34 2.05
N SER A 29 -1.82 0.12 2.10
CA SER A 29 -2.56 -1.09 1.71
C SER A 29 -2.54 -2.13 2.81
N TRP A 30 -3.70 -2.74 3.04
CA TRP A 30 -3.87 -3.92 3.88
C TRP A 30 -3.95 -5.22 3.04
N ASN A 31 -3.91 -5.11 1.71
CA ASN A 31 -3.98 -6.28 0.85
C ASN A 31 -2.64 -7.03 0.86
N TYR A 32 -2.73 -8.35 0.96
CA TYR A 32 -1.58 -9.24 0.90
C TYR A 32 -1.11 -9.49 -0.53
N ASP A 33 -1.98 -9.36 -1.53
CA ASP A 33 -1.63 -9.64 -2.92
C ASP A 33 -0.64 -8.61 -3.49
N ASN A 34 -0.01 -8.97 -4.62
CA ASN A 34 0.97 -8.13 -5.32
C ASN A 34 0.38 -7.46 -6.58
N GLN A 35 -0.94 -7.20 -6.62
CA GLN A 35 -1.57 -6.68 -7.84
C GLN A 35 -1.03 -5.30 -8.25
N LEU A 36 -0.70 -4.43 -7.27
CA LEU A 36 -0.11 -3.13 -7.55
C LEU A 36 1.26 -3.27 -8.20
N GLU A 37 2.09 -4.16 -7.66
CA GLU A 37 3.44 -4.44 -8.14
C GLU A 37 3.42 -5.07 -9.54
N ILE A 38 2.52 -6.04 -9.75
CA ILE A 38 2.33 -6.69 -11.06
C ILE A 38 1.86 -5.67 -12.09
N ALA A 39 0.84 -4.85 -11.77
CA ALA A 39 0.38 -3.81 -12.67
C ALA A 39 1.50 -2.81 -12.99
N PHE A 40 2.21 -2.32 -11.96
CA PHE A 40 3.30 -1.35 -12.12
C PHE A 40 4.48 -1.91 -12.93
N LYS A 41 4.73 -3.22 -12.86
CA LYS A 41 5.77 -3.91 -13.63
C LYS A 41 5.48 -3.86 -15.13
N GLU A 42 4.24 -4.09 -15.55
CA GLU A 42 3.85 -4.06 -16.98
C GLU A 42 4.10 -2.68 -17.61
N TYR A 43 3.98 -1.60 -16.84
CA TYR A 43 4.30 -0.24 -17.30
C TYR A 43 5.81 0.08 -17.29
N ASN A 44 6.66 -0.83 -16.83
CA ASN A 44 8.10 -0.62 -16.65
C ASN A 44 8.99 -1.59 -17.46
N ASN A 45 8.41 -2.25 -18.48
CA ASN A 45 8.98 -3.29 -19.33
C ASN A 45 10.44 -3.07 -19.82
N GLY A 46 11.42 -3.54 -19.04
CA GLY A 46 12.68 -4.11 -19.59
C GLY A 46 14.02 -3.43 -19.29
N SER A 47 14.09 -2.21 -18.73
CA SER A 47 15.41 -1.59 -18.48
C SER A 47 15.39 -0.62 -17.30
N VAL A 48 15.40 -1.12 -16.07
CA VAL A 48 15.87 -0.33 -14.93
C VAL A 48 16.51 -1.26 -13.89
N THR A 49 17.72 -0.93 -13.50
CA THR A 49 18.43 -1.47 -12.35
C THR A 49 17.65 -1.20 -11.06
N GLY A 50 17.16 -2.23 -10.38
CA GLY A 50 16.43 -2.14 -9.09
C GLY A 50 15.13 -2.94 -9.10
N THR A 51 14.71 -3.45 -7.93
CA THR A 51 13.47 -4.23 -7.83
C THR A 51 12.23 -3.33 -7.99
N ILE A 52 11.08 -3.90 -8.37
CA ILE A 52 9.79 -3.16 -8.42
C ILE A 52 9.46 -2.55 -7.05
N ASN A 53 9.78 -3.27 -5.97
CA ASN A 53 9.57 -2.84 -4.60
C ASN A 53 10.40 -1.59 -4.26
N ASP A 54 11.63 -1.49 -4.78
CA ASP A 54 12.47 -0.30 -4.59
C ASP A 54 11.92 0.91 -5.36
N LYS A 55 11.37 0.72 -6.56
CA LYS A 55 10.76 1.81 -7.35
C LYS A 55 9.49 2.36 -6.71
N LEU A 56 8.69 1.46 -6.13
CA LEU A 56 7.47 1.81 -5.38
C LEU A 56 7.77 2.27 -3.94
N HIS A 57 9.03 2.21 -3.51
CA HIS A 57 9.48 2.46 -2.13
C HIS A 57 8.63 1.69 -1.11
N ILE A 58 8.38 0.40 -1.37
CA ILE A 58 7.54 -0.43 -0.51
C ILE A 58 8.17 -0.54 0.88
N ASN A 59 7.44 -0.07 1.89
CA ASN A 59 7.86 -0.10 3.31
C ASN A 59 9.26 0.49 3.57
N LYS A 60 9.74 1.39 2.70
CA LYS A 60 11.04 2.08 2.88
C LYS A 60 10.86 3.29 3.81
N PRO A 61 11.95 3.84 4.38
CA PRO A 61 11.89 5.07 5.14
C PRO A 61 11.31 6.23 4.31
N TYR A 62 10.39 6.98 4.92
CA TYR A 62 9.73 8.11 4.27
C TYR A 62 10.71 9.20 3.80
N SER A 63 10.42 9.76 2.63
CA SER A 63 11.09 10.93 2.08
C SER A 63 10.10 11.78 1.26
N ASP A 64 10.24 13.10 1.31
CA ASP A 64 9.35 14.07 0.65
C ASP A 64 9.52 14.17 -0.87
N ILE A 65 10.54 13.50 -1.41
CA ILE A 65 10.93 13.60 -2.82
C ILE A 65 10.35 12.48 -3.69
N ARG A 66 9.70 11.48 -3.08
CA ARG A 66 9.20 10.26 -3.72
C ARG A 66 7.86 9.87 -3.12
N SER A 67 7.06 9.15 -3.90
CA SER A 67 5.88 8.43 -3.43
C SER A 67 6.28 7.17 -2.67
N HIS A 68 5.46 6.79 -1.70
CA HIS A 68 5.65 5.59 -0.89
C HIS A 68 4.42 4.69 -0.92
N VAL A 69 4.68 3.39 -0.88
CA VAL A 69 3.68 2.35 -0.70
C VAL A 69 3.95 1.65 0.63
N TYR A 70 3.01 1.72 1.57
CA TYR A 70 3.10 0.97 2.82
C TYR A 70 2.12 -0.20 2.81
N LYS A 71 2.63 -1.43 2.90
CA LYS A 71 1.83 -2.64 2.99
C LYS A 71 1.76 -3.07 4.46
N VAL A 72 0.70 -2.66 5.13
CA VAL A 72 0.49 -2.75 6.59
C VAL A 72 0.48 -4.19 7.09
N ASN A 73 -0.09 -5.08 6.27
CA ASN A 73 -0.15 -6.51 6.54
C ASN A 73 1.02 -7.28 5.89
N GLY A 74 2.05 -6.56 5.45
CA GLY A 74 3.03 -7.13 4.55
C GLY A 74 2.40 -7.63 3.25
N PHE A 75 3.00 -8.64 2.63
CA PHE A 75 2.56 -9.13 1.33
C PHE A 75 2.99 -10.56 1.04
N CYS A 76 2.33 -11.17 0.06
CA CYS A 76 2.57 -12.53 -0.39
C CYS A 76 3.85 -12.58 -1.23
N SER A 77 4.99 -12.39 -0.56
CA SER A 77 6.33 -12.60 -1.09
C SER A 77 7.13 -13.42 -0.07
N MET A 78 8.05 -14.23 -0.58
CA MET A 78 9.01 -14.95 0.26
C MET A 78 10.40 -14.39 -0.03
N TYR A 79 11.13 -14.04 1.04
CA TYR A 79 12.50 -13.56 0.94
C TYR A 79 13.49 -14.64 1.33
N ASN A 80 14.62 -14.69 0.63
CA ASN A 80 15.79 -15.38 1.17
C ASN A 80 16.48 -14.44 2.17
N SER A 81 16.55 -14.86 3.43
CA SER A 81 17.16 -14.10 4.54
C SER A 81 18.61 -13.68 4.28
N ALA A 82 19.30 -14.35 3.36
CA ALA A 82 20.68 -14.03 3.02
C ALA A 82 20.83 -12.82 2.07
N ASN A 83 19.82 -12.46 1.28
CA ASN A 83 20.01 -11.49 0.18
C ASN A 83 18.86 -10.49 -0.06
N ASP A 84 17.76 -10.52 0.70
CA ASP A 84 16.57 -9.65 0.48
C ASP A 84 16.01 -9.69 -0.97
N VAL A 85 16.38 -10.72 -1.75
CA VAL A 85 15.90 -10.90 -3.11
C VAL A 85 14.58 -11.64 -3.07
N GLU A 86 13.56 -11.02 -3.67
CA GLU A 86 12.28 -11.67 -3.94
C GLU A 86 12.50 -12.86 -4.87
N LEU A 87 12.22 -14.06 -4.37
CA LEU A 87 12.41 -15.29 -5.14
C LEU A 87 11.28 -15.47 -6.15
N SER A 88 11.56 -16.02 -7.33
CA SER A 88 10.50 -16.41 -8.25
C SER A 88 9.60 -17.47 -7.62
N PHE A 89 8.30 -17.50 -7.94
CA PHE A 89 7.37 -18.52 -7.42
C PHE A 89 7.88 -19.96 -7.66
N LYS A 90 8.50 -20.20 -8.82
CA LYS A 90 9.13 -21.50 -9.13
C LYS A 90 10.26 -21.82 -8.14
N THR A 91 11.14 -20.85 -7.87
CA THR A 91 12.23 -21.02 -6.91
C THR A 91 11.70 -21.24 -5.50
N GLN A 92 10.63 -20.54 -5.10
CA GLN A 92 9.98 -20.74 -3.80
C GLN A 92 9.43 -22.17 -3.68
N LEU A 93 8.69 -22.63 -4.70
CA LEU A 93 8.13 -23.98 -4.73
C LEU A 93 9.23 -25.05 -4.72
N ASP A 94 10.31 -24.85 -5.48
CA ASP A 94 11.46 -25.75 -5.50
C ASP A 94 12.14 -25.84 -4.12
N LEU A 95 12.26 -24.73 -3.37
CA LEU A 95 12.82 -24.73 -2.03
C LEU A 95 11.93 -25.45 -1.01
N LEU A 96 10.61 -25.22 -1.10
CA LEU A 96 9.60 -25.91 -0.29
C LEU A 96 9.62 -27.43 -0.52
N ILE A 97 9.67 -27.87 -1.78
CA ILE A 97 9.71 -29.30 -2.15
C ILE A 97 11.02 -29.95 -1.68
N LYS A 98 12.15 -29.23 -1.74
CA LYS A 98 13.46 -29.75 -1.36
C LYS A 98 13.70 -29.81 0.16
N GLY A 99 12.77 -29.34 0.98
CA GLY A 99 12.92 -29.30 2.45
C GLY A 99 14.12 -28.47 2.91
N SER A 100 14.57 -27.51 2.09
CA SER A 100 15.60 -26.54 2.45
C SER A 100 15.02 -25.50 3.41
N ASP A 101 15.86 -24.67 4.04
CA ASP A 101 15.40 -23.56 4.88
C ASP A 101 14.30 -22.78 4.16
N VAL A 102 13.10 -22.81 4.73
CA VAL A 102 11.92 -22.21 4.12
C VAL A 102 12.11 -20.70 4.18
N PRO A 103 12.04 -19.99 3.04
CA PRO A 103 12.20 -18.55 3.05
C PRO A 103 11.14 -17.90 3.95
N GLN A 104 11.51 -16.84 4.66
CA GLN A 104 10.62 -16.22 5.63
C GLN A 104 9.45 -15.56 4.89
N SER A 105 8.24 -15.79 5.40
CA SER A 105 7.03 -15.16 4.88
C SER A 105 7.04 -13.67 5.22
N SER A 106 6.61 -12.85 4.26
CA SER A 106 6.44 -11.41 4.46
C SER A 106 5.00 -11.04 4.83
N ILE A 107 4.20 -12.05 5.20
CA ILE A 107 2.82 -11.88 5.67
C ILE A 107 2.87 -11.55 7.15
N TYR A 108 2.27 -10.41 7.52
CA TYR A 108 2.11 -9.98 8.90
C TYR A 108 0.67 -9.57 9.15
N PHE A 109 0.21 -9.68 10.39
CA PHE A 109 -1.04 -9.01 10.75
C PHE A 109 -0.80 -7.52 11.01
N ALA A 110 -1.83 -6.68 10.83
CA ALA A 110 -1.71 -5.25 11.09
C ALA A 110 -1.24 -4.96 12.52
N TRP A 111 -1.69 -5.78 13.48
CA TRP A 111 -1.40 -5.67 14.91
C TRP A 111 -0.18 -6.49 15.38
N ASP A 112 0.54 -7.12 14.46
CA ASP A 112 1.73 -7.90 14.80
C ASP A 112 2.90 -6.97 15.20
N THR A 113 3.46 -7.18 16.39
CA THR A 113 4.58 -6.38 16.93
C THR A 113 5.94 -6.87 16.47
N THR A 114 6.01 -8.05 15.86
CA THR A 114 7.26 -8.66 15.38
C THR A 114 7.69 -8.13 14.01
N LYS A 115 6.81 -7.40 13.31
CA LYS A 115 7.07 -6.89 11.97
C LYS A 115 7.99 -5.66 11.97
N PRO A 116 8.69 -5.40 10.87
CA PRO A 116 9.45 -4.16 10.70
C PRO A 116 8.56 -2.93 10.93
N ASN A 117 9.04 -1.97 11.74
CA ASN A 117 8.27 -0.77 12.06
C ASN A 117 8.46 0.31 10.98
N TYR A 118 7.49 0.39 10.07
CA TYR A 118 7.38 1.45 9.07
C TYR A 118 6.25 2.45 9.38
N PHE A 119 5.63 2.39 10.56
CA PHE A 119 4.56 3.30 10.97
C PHE A 119 4.99 4.76 11.06
N GLY A 120 6.28 5.02 11.33
CA GLY A 120 6.82 6.38 11.28
C GLY A 120 6.64 7.05 9.91
N GLY A 121 6.68 6.26 8.82
CA GLY A 121 6.43 6.76 7.47
C GLY A 121 4.95 6.94 7.16
N ILE A 122 4.12 5.98 7.58
CA ILE A 122 2.66 6.08 7.49
C ILE A 122 2.15 7.34 8.20
N ASN A 123 2.60 7.58 9.43
CA ASN A 123 2.20 8.75 10.22
C ASN A 123 2.53 10.05 9.49
N LYS A 124 3.73 10.18 8.94
CA LYS A 124 4.14 11.37 8.16
C LYS A 124 3.28 11.60 6.92
N ILE A 125 2.88 10.53 6.21
CA ILE A 125 1.95 10.64 5.08
C ILE A 125 0.61 11.16 5.57
N MET A 126 0.05 10.53 6.60
CA MET A 126 -1.28 10.85 7.11
C MET A 126 -1.35 12.28 7.66
N GLU A 127 -0.34 12.73 8.41
CA GLU A 127 -0.24 14.10 8.92
C GLU A 127 -0.34 15.16 7.81
N ARG A 128 0.22 14.85 6.63
CA ARG A 128 0.32 15.77 5.48
C ARG A 128 -0.76 15.57 4.43
N THR A 129 -1.61 14.56 4.60
CA THR A 129 -2.62 14.21 3.60
C THR A 129 -3.70 15.27 3.53
N ASN A 130 -3.88 15.85 2.34
CA ASN A 130 -4.93 16.80 2.04
C ASN A 130 -6.21 16.13 1.51
N ILE A 131 -6.06 15.02 0.79
CA ILE A 131 -7.18 14.22 0.26
C ILE A 131 -6.92 12.77 0.63
N LEU A 132 -7.79 12.18 1.45
CA LEU A 132 -7.76 10.73 1.73
C LEU A 132 -8.72 10.02 0.78
N VAL A 133 -8.23 9.05 0.02
CA VAL A 133 -9.06 8.18 -0.81
C VAL A 133 -9.09 6.77 -0.20
N VAL A 134 -10.29 6.29 0.15
CA VAL A 134 -10.51 4.96 0.72
C VAL A 134 -11.14 4.06 -0.34
N ILE A 135 -10.44 3.00 -0.72
CA ILE A 135 -10.86 2.06 -1.77
C ILE A 135 -10.95 0.66 -1.17
N GLY A 136 -12.13 0.05 -1.19
CA GLY A 136 -12.31 -1.37 -0.87
C GLY A 136 -11.95 -1.79 0.56
N TYR A 137 -11.74 -0.86 1.49
CA TYR A 137 -11.41 -1.17 2.89
C TYR A 137 -12.62 -1.04 3.81
N SER A 138 -12.86 -2.09 4.60
CA SER A 138 -14.11 -2.23 5.39
C SER A 138 -14.00 -1.83 6.87
N PHE A 139 -12.79 -1.48 7.32
CA PHE A 139 -12.43 -1.23 8.73
C PHE A 139 -12.84 -2.40 9.64
N PRO A 140 -12.22 -3.59 9.47
CA PRO A 140 -12.54 -4.75 10.27
C PRO A 140 -12.12 -4.57 11.73
N ASN A 141 -12.89 -5.15 12.66
CA ASN A 141 -12.71 -4.92 14.10
C ASN A 141 -11.31 -5.29 14.62
N PHE A 142 -10.67 -6.31 14.04
CA PHE A 142 -9.35 -6.77 14.46
C PHE A 142 -8.22 -5.77 14.10
N ASN A 143 -8.43 -4.90 13.12
CA ASN A 143 -7.47 -3.84 12.76
C ASN A 143 -7.74 -2.54 13.52
N ARG A 144 -8.75 -2.50 14.39
CA ARG A 144 -9.28 -1.24 14.94
C ARG A 144 -8.22 -0.36 15.58
N ASP A 145 -7.34 -0.94 16.40
CA ASP A 145 -6.31 -0.16 17.10
C ASP A 145 -5.34 0.48 16.10
N ILE A 146 -4.95 -0.27 15.07
CA ILE A 146 -4.08 0.20 14.00
C ILE A 146 -4.78 1.23 13.11
N ASP A 147 -6.05 1.01 12.80
CA ASP A 147 -6.87 1.95 12.03
C ASP A 147 -7.04 3.27 12.79
N CYS A 148 -7.28 3.23 14.10
CA CYS A 148 -7.30 4.41 14.97
C CYS A 148 -5.95 5.13 14.94
N ASP A 149 -4.86 4.42 15.21
CA ASP A 149 -3.51 5.00 15.28
C ASP A 149 -3.12 5.73 13.98
N ILE A 150 -3.48 5.16 12.83
CA ILE A 150 -3.23 5.73 11.50
C ILE A 150 -4.16 6.92 11.23
N LEU A 151 -5.48 6.77 11.47
CA LEU A 151 -6.46 7.81 11.15
C LEU A 151 -6.38 9.01 12.09
N ASP A 152 -5.97 8.85 13.34
CA ASP A 152 -5.81 9.95 14.30
C ASP A 152 -4.68 10.92 13.92
N LYS A 153 -3.84 10.56 12.94
CA LYS A 153 -2.85 11.48 12.35
C LYS A 153 -3.46 12.45 11.35
N LEU A 154 -4.65 12.17 10.82
CA LEU A 154 -5.36 13.10 9.96
C LEU A 154 -6.00 14.21 10.79
N THR A 155 -5.70 15.46 10.45
CA THR A 155 -6.25 16.64 11.13
C THR A 155 -7.13 17.47 10.21
N ILE A 156 -8.04 18.29 10.77
CA ILE A 156 -8.86 19.25 10.00
C ILE A 156 -8.06 20.37 9.38
N LEU A 157 -6.84 20.60 9.89
CA LEU A 157 -5.94 21.59 9.35
C LEU A 157 -5.31 21.11 8.04
N THR A 158 -5.15 19.80 7.87
CA THR A 158 -4.44 19.22 6.73
C THR A 158 -5.38 18.53 5.75
N CYS A 159 -6.30 17.68 6.22
CA CYS A 159 -7.23 16.93 5.40
C CYS A 159 -8.48 17.75 5.05
N LYS A 160 -8.64 18.05 3.76
CA LYS A 160 -9.75 18.84 3.20
C LYS A 160 -10.87 17.96 2.68
N GLU A 161 -10.55 16.74 2.25
CA GLU A 161 -11.53 15.85 1.63
C GLU A 161 -11.23 14.38 1.94
N ILE A 162 -12.30 13.61 2.15
CA ILE A 162 -12.25 12.15 2.24
C ILE A 162 -13.18 11.57 1.16
N VAL A 163 -12.60 10.88 0.20
CA VAL A 163 -13.30 10.20 -0.88
C VAL A 163 -13.41 8.71 -0.53
N ILE A 164 -14.61 8.14 -0.63
CA ILE A 164 -14.86 6.72 -0.31
C ILE A 164 -15.41 6.03 -1.56
N GLN A 165 -14.65 5.08 -2.10
CA GLN A 165 -15.06 4.24 -3.23
C GLN A 165 -15.54 2.88 -2.74
N VAL A 166 -16.84 2.63 -2.90
CA VAL A 166 -17.53 1.40 -2.52
C VAL A 166 -18.69 1.11 -3.49
N PRO A 167 -19.10 -0.15 -3.67
CA PRO A 167 -20.10 -0.49 -4.69
C PRO A 167 -21.52 -0.05 -4.33
N THR A 168 -21.83 0.16 -3.05
CA THR A 168 -23.19 0.51 -2.61
C THR A 168 -23.25 1.71 -1.67
N LYS A 169 -24.41 2.42 -1.68
CA LYS A 169 -24.69 3.51 -0.72
C LYS A 169 -24.74 3.02 0.73
N TYR A 170 -25.14 1.77 0.96
CA TYR A 170 -25.17 1.16 2.28
C TYR A 170 -23.75 1.01 2.84
N GLU A 171 -22.82 0.47 2.06
CA GLU A 171 -21.42 0.39 2.45
C GLU A 171 -20.82 1.77 2.64
N PHE A 172 -21.14 2.74 1.78
CA PHE A 172 -20.66 4.11 1.94
C PHE A 172 -21.04 4.67 3.31
N LYS A 173 -22.32 4.55 3.69
CA LYS A 173 -22.79 4.98 5.01
C LYS A 173 -22.03 4.27 6.12
N LYS A 174 -21.89 2.96 6.01
CA LYS A 174 -21.16 2.12 6.98
C LYS A 174 -19.72 2.60 7.15
N ILE A 175 -18.96 2.77 6.07
CA ILE A 175 -17.55 3.22 6.12
C ILE A 175 -17.44 4.65 6.65
N LYS A 176 -18.30 5.55 6.20
CA LYS A 176 -18.37 6.93 6.71
C LYS A 176 -18.59 6.95 8.22
N ASP A 177 -19.50 6.13 8.74
CA ASP A 177 -19.78 6.05 10.16
C ASP A 177 -18.58 5.45 10.95
N ARG A 178 -17.85 4.48 10.37
CA ARG A 178 -16.60 3.98 10.99
C ARG A 178 -15.52 5.06 11.07
N ILE A 179 -15.25 5.76 9.97
CA ILE A 179 -14.22 6.81 9.97
C ILE A 179 -14.53 7.88 11.02
N LYS A 180 -15.81 8.25 11.19
CA LYS A 180 -16.24 9.17 12.25
C LYS A 180 -16.02 8.66 13.67
N GLN A 181 -16.10 7.34 13.88
CA GLN A 181 -15.88 6.73 15.20
C GLN A 181 -14.39 6.61 15.53
N LEU A 182 -13.58 6.29 14.52
CA LEU A 182 -12.14 6.01 14.65
C LEU A 182 -11.32 7.30 14.74
N ASN A 183 -11.70 8.33 13.99
CA ASN A 183 -10.96 9.58 13.99
C ASN A 183 -11.51 10.55 15.04
N THR A 184 -10.63 10.92 15.98
CA THR A 184 -10.90 11.97 16.98
C THR A 184 -11.31 13.31 16.37
N PHE A 185 -10.98 13.57 15.11
CA PHE A 185 -11.46 14.71 14.30
C PHE A 185 -12.96 14.99 14.40
N TYR A 186 -13.79 13.95 14.58
CA TYR A 186 -15.25 14.08 14.65
C TYR A 186 -15.82 14.02 16.08
N LYS A 187 -14.97 13.90 17.11
CA LYS A 187 -15.36 13.96 18.53
C LYS A 187 -15.24 15.40 19.03
#